data_AF-A0A7X7P1S1-F1
#
_entry.id   AF-A0A7X7P1S1-F1
#
_cell.length_a   1.000
_cell.length_b   1.000
_cell.length_c   1.000
_cell.angle_alpha   90.00
_cell.angle_beta   90.00
_cell.angle_gamma   90.00
#
_symmetry.space_group_name_H-M   'P 1'
#
loop_
_entity.id
_entity.type
_entity.pdbx_description
1 polymer ?
#
loop_
_entity_poly.entity_id
_entity_poly.type
_entity_poly.pdbx_seq_one_letter_code
_entity_poly.pdbx_strand_id
1 'polypeptide(L)'
;MTAAPLHRLFRRTRPLLLLAAALPAAAFGWSGAQHVQIGRAAGRNVPDEMAPFREFSRPMAFPSIFPDLWRLSDPTEAPRHYFEPDRLPDGFDLLGLSSNRIEAFRTQIPERPDVIGIAPWTVIHLMGDMTESMRTNDWMWAARCGAALSHYLADLHMPLHCTRNYNGQETGQHGVHSRFESDMTKAFVQYRDFSPAPAVYLDDPFRAILGWTAESAAVVPDILRADVIATRAADGRTDTEPYYLKLWELTGDIVLERLSAAAGNLSSIWYTAWVNAGRPPIPEPFDELPAYSVFSGVGIDPPESEGQHFRRKKQKYDLLIWGVMIAVALVVIGSSLYRGAQARRSRGM
;
A
#
# COMPACT_ATOMS: atom_id res chain seq x y z
N MET A 1 -57.69 47.17 -30.38
CA MET A 1 -56.38 46.91 -31.00
C MET A 1 -55.34 47.05 -29.90
N THR A 2 -55.12 46.01 -29.09
CA THR A 2 -54.11 44.94 -29.28
C THR A 2 -52.67 45.44 -29.15
N ALA A 3 -52.05 45.22 -27.99
CA ALA A 3 -50.85 44.38 -27.84
C ALA A 3 -50.34 44.45 -26.39
N ALA A 4 -50.51 43.35 -25.66
CA ALA A 4 -49.79 43.07 -24.40
C ALA A 4 -48.49 42.31 -24.73
N PRO A 5 -47.45 42.36 -23.88
CA PRO A 5 -46.10 41.94 -24.24
C PRO A 5 -45.89 40.42 -24.11
N LEU A 6 -45.04 39.91 -25.00
CA LEU A 6 -44.54 38.55 -25.07
C LEU A 6 -43.77 38.16 -23.80
N HIS A 7 -44.39 37.38 -22.91
CA HIS A 7 -43.64 36.60 -21.91
C HIS A 7 -43.03 35.37 -22.58
N ARG A 8 -41.71 35.39 -22.74
CA ARG A 8 -40.91 34.23 -23.17
C ARG A 8 -40.96 33.14 -22.09
N LEU A 9 -41.40 31.95 -22.47
CA LEU A 9 -41.23 30.70 -21.73
C LEU A 9 -39.73 30.40 -21.56
N PHE A 10 -39.17 30.71 -20.39
CA PHE A 10 -37.90 30.13 -19.95
C PHE A 10 -38.18 28.75 -19.35
N ARG A 11 -37.90 27.71 -20.13
CA ARG A 11 -37.83 26.32 -19.66
C ARG A 11 -36.80 26.23 -18.52
N ARG A 12 -37.26 25.75 -17.36
CA ARG A 12 -36.40 25.29 -16.27
C ARG A 12 -35.62 24.08 -16.73
N THR A 13 -34.34 24.24 -17.06
CA THR A 13 -33.37 23.14 -17.09
C THR A 13 -32.44 23.32 -15.90
N ARG A 14 -32.61 22.46 -14.90
CA ARG A 14 -31.69 22.29 -13.78
C ARG A 14 -30.30 21.92 -14.35
N PRO A 15 -29.21 22.62 -14.02
CA PRO A 15 -27.91 21.99 -14.14
C PRO A 15 -27.78 21.02 -12.98
N LEU A 16 -27.95 19.73 -13.27
CA LEU A 16 -27.32 18.66 -12.48
C LEU A 16 -25.82 18.89 -12.60
N LEU A 17 -25.26 19.68 -11.67
CA LEU A 17 -23.84 19.68 -11.38
C LEU A 17 -23.52 18.28 -10.85
N LEU A 18 -23.13 17.42 -11.78
CA LEU A 18 -22.44 16.16 -11.51
C LEU A 18 -21.29 16.48 -10.56
N LEU A 19 -21.43 16.02 -9.32
CA LEU A 19 -20.37 15.95 -8.32
C LEU A 19 -19.36 14.88 -8.80
N ALA A 20 -18.66 15.17 -9.90
CA ALA A 20 -17.47 14.46 -10.33
C ALA A 20 -16.28 15.13 -9.64
N ALA A 21 -16.19 14.95 -8.33
CA ALA A 21 -15.05 15.35 -7.52
C ALA A 21 -14.58 14.13 -6.72
N ALA A 22 -13.28 13.90 -6.75
CA ALA A 22 -12.53 12.79 -6.15
C ALA A 22 -12.59 11.44 -6.88
N LEU A 23 -11.98 11.37 -8.07
CA LEU A 23 -11.09 10.24 -8.32
C LEU A 23 -9.81 10.53 -7.51
N PRO A 24 -9.42 9.71 -6.52
CA PRO A 24 -8.13 9.90 -5.89
C PRO A 24 -7.06 9.67 -6.96
N ALA A 25 -6.23 10.69 -7.19
CA ALA A 25 -4.94 10.47 -7.82
C ALA A 25 -4.22 9.43 -6.95
N ALA A 26 -3.72 8.36 -7.56
CA ALA A 26 -2.92 7.34 -6.89
C ALA A 26 -1.74 8.03 -6.18
N ALA A 27 -1.91 8.29 -4.89
CA ALA A 27 -0.93 8.94 -4.04
C ALA A 27 0.06 7.87 -3.61
N PHE A 28 1.29 7.96 -4.10
CA PHE A 28 2.38 7.03 -3.84
C PHE A 28 3.14 7.37 -2.55
N GLY A 29 2.71 6.81 -1.43
CA GLY A 29 3.55 6.64 -0.25
C GLY A 29 2.78 5.85 0.81
N TRP A 30 3.51 5.18 1.71
CA TRP A 30 3.45 3.72 1.91
C TRP A 30 3.01 2.88 0.70
N SER A 31 1.85 3.17 0.13
CA SER A 31 1.14 2.61 -1.04
C SER A 31 1.95 2.12 -2.26
N GLY A 32 3.24 2.41 -2.35
CA GLY A 32 4.09 1.67 -3.27
C GLY A 32 5.57 1.73 -2.95
N ALA A 33 6.11 2.92 -2.71
CA ALA A 33 7.56 3.08 -2.50
C ALA A 33 8.03 2.33 -1.23
N GLN A 34 7.29 2.43 -0.13
CA GLN A 34 7.65 1.76 1.12
C GLN A 34 7.40 0.25 1.03
N HIS A 35 6.33 -0.24 0.40
CA HIS A 35 6.17 -1.68 0.15
C HIS A 35 7.37 -2.28 -0.60
N VAL A 36 7.83 -1.59 -1.66
CA VAL A 36 9.03 -1.98 -2.41
C VAL A 36 10.28 -1.97 -1.53
N GLN A 37 10.44 -0.93 -0.70
CA GLN A 37 11.58 -0.81 0.21
C GLN A 37 11.57 -1.89 1.29
N ILE A 38 10.42 -2.17 1.91
CA ILE A 38 10.22 -3.24 2.89
C ILE A 38 10.58 -4.59 2.27
N GLY A 39 10.06 -4.92 1.09
CA GLY A 39 10.39 -6.17 0.39
C GLY A 39 11.88 -6.31 0.08
N ARG A 40 12.54 -5.22 -0.35
CA ARG A 40 14.00 -5.19 -0.58
C ARG A 40 14.81 -5.34 0.71
N ALA A 41 14.37 -4.74 1.81
CA ALA A 41 15.03 -4.86 3.11
C ALA A 41 14.88 -6.26 3.67
N ALA A 42 13.66 -6.80 3.67
CA ALA A 42 13.36 -8.14 4.15
C ALA A 42 14.16 -9.22 3.42
N GLY A 43 14.28 -9.11 2.09
CA GLY A 43 15.00 -10.11 1.30
C GLY A 43 16.49 -10.07 1.56
N ARG A 44 17.07 -8.89 1.80
CA ARG A 44 18.48 -8.77 2.23
C ARG A 44 18.72 -9.24 3.67
N ASN A 45 17.70 -9.18 4.51
CA ASN A 45 17.76 -9.50 5.93
C ASN A 45 17.58 -10.99 6.26
N VAL A 46 17.37 -11.86 5.26
CA VAL A 46 17.29 -13.31 5.46
C VAL A 46 18.60 -13.87 6.03
N PRO A 47 18.54 -14.94 6.85
CA PRO A 47 19.73 -15.49 7.49
C PRO A 47 20.68 -16.12 6.46
N ASP A 48 21.95 -16.27 6.81
CA ASP A 48 22.99 -16.73 5.87
C ASP A 48 22.73 -18.13 5.30
N GLU A 49 22.05 -19.01 6.04
CA GLU A 49 21.63 -20.32 5.53
C GLU A 49 20.57 -20.25 4.41
N MET A 50 19.91 -19.11 4.26
CA MET A 50 18.95 -18.80 3.20
C MET A 50 19.53 -17.74 2.24
N ALA A 51 20.87 -17.54 2.23
CA ALA A 51 21.52 -16.47 1.46
C ALA A 51 21.13 -16.39 -0.03
N PRO A 52 20.93 -17.49 -0.78
CA PRO A 52 20.49 -17.39 -2.18
C PRO A 52 19.13 -16.68 -2.35
N PHE A 53 18.26 -16.72 -1.34
CA PHE A 53 16.97 -16.04 -1.38
C PHE A 53 17.10 -14.51 -1.41
N ARG A 54 18.25 -13.94 -1.03
CA ARG A 54 18.50 -12.48 -1.11
C ARG A 54 18.23 -11.94 -2.52
N GLU A 55 18.50 -12.75 -3.54
CA GLU A 55 18.30 -12.38 -4.94
C GLU A 55 16.82 -12.36 -5.38
N PHE A 56 15.95 -13.12 -4.70
CA PHE A 56 14.49 -13.08 -4.93
C PHE A 56 13.85 -11.73 -4.57
N SER A 57 14.53 -10.90 -3.77
CA SER A 57 14.08 -9.53 -3.52
C SER A 57 13.93 -8.70 -4.80
N ARG A 58 14.71 -9.01 -5.86
CA ARG A 58 14.65 -8.29 -7.14
C ARG A 58 13.30 -8.48 -7.85
N PRO A 59 12.84 -9.70 -8.14
CA PRO A 59 11.53 -9.91 -8.76
C PRO A 59 10.36 -9.66 -7.81
N MET A 60 10.53 -9.79 -6.48
CA MET A 60 9.39 -9.70 -5.54
C MET A 60 9.09 -8.27 -5.06
N ALA A 61 10.08 -7.37 -5.01
CA ALA A 61 9.89 -6.08 -4.39
C ALA A 61 8.90 -5.18 -5.13
N PHE A 62 9.00 -5.04 -6.45
CA PHE A 62 8.04 -4.22 -7.22
C PHE A 62 6.61 -4.81 -7.21
N PRO A 63 6.42 -6.11 -7.48
CA PRO A 63 5.11 -6.76 -7.39
C PRO A 63 4.40 -6.67 -6.03
N SER A 64 5.11 -6.30 -4.96
CA SER A 64 4.46 -6.01 -3.67
C SER A 64 3.45 -4.85 -3.72
N ILE A 65 3.39 -4.06 -4.79
CA ILE A 65 2.35 -3.02 -4.96
C ILE A 65 1.08 -3.55 -5.66
N PHE A 66 1.12 -4.77 -6.22
CA PHE A 66 0.02 -5.29 -7.03
C PHE A 66 -1.31 -5.48 -6.27
N PRO A 67 -1.33 -5.89 -4.99
CA PRO A 67 -2.58 -5.97 -4.23
C PRO A 67 -3.42 -4.69 -4.21
N ASP A 68 -2.80 -3.52 -4.13
CA ASP A 68 -3.52 -2.24 -4.23
C ASP A 68 -4.18 -2.06 -5.60
N LEU A 69 -3.53 -2.53 -6.66
CA LEU A 69 -4.05 -2.48 -8.03
C LEU A 69 -5.13 -3.54 -8.27
N TRP A 70 -5.09 -4.68 -7.58
CA TRP A 70 -6.12 -5.71 -7.67
C TRP A 70 -7.48 -5.22 -7.18
N ARG A 71 -7.54 -4.20 -6.31
CA ARG A 71 -8.80 -3.56 -5.90
C ARG A 71 -9.62 -3.02 -7.08
N LEU A 72 -8.98 -2.73 -8.21
CA LEU A 72 -9.65 -2.27 -9.43
C LEU A 72 -10.43 -3.37 -10.16
N SER A 73 -10.07 -4.64 -9.94
CA SER A 73 -10.63 -5.80 -10.66
C SER A 73 -11.21 -6.89 -9.77
N ASP A 74 -10.88 -6.91 -8.47
CA ASP A 74 -11.43 -7.82 -7.46
C ASP A 74 -12.18 -7.04 -6.37
N PRO A 75 -13.53 -7.10 -6.34
CA PRO A 75 -14.34 -6.42 -5.32
C PRO A 75 -14.16 -6.99 -3.92
N THR A 76 -13.54 -8.17 -3.78
CA THR A 76 -13.27 -8.82 -2.49
C THR A 76 -11.89 -8.47 -1.92
N GLU A 77 -11.13 -7.62 -2.61
CA GLU A 77 -9.75 -7.29 -2.25
C GLU A 77 -9.65 -6.37 -1.03
N ALA A 78 -10.51 -5.36 -0.92
CA ALA A 78 -10.35 -4.31 0.08
C ALA A 78 -10.17 -4.83 1.53
N PRO A 79 -10.95 -5.81 2.04
CA PRO A 79 -10.77 -6.32 3.41
C PRO A 79 -9.43 -7.00 3.69
N ARG A 80 -8.62 -7.32 2.67
CA ARG A 80 -7.32 -7.98 2.85
C ARG A 80 -6.21 -7.05 3.33
N HIS A 81 -6.45 -5.73 3.30
CA HIS A 81 -5.45 -4.68 3.52
C HIS A 81 -5.47 -4.08 4.93
N TYR A 82 -6.37 -4.53 5.78
CA TYR A 82 -6.50 -3.99 7.13
C TYR A 82 -7.01 -5.05 8.11
N PHE A 83 -6.84 -4.76 9.39
CA PHE A 83 -7.52 -5.42 10.49
C PHE A 83 -7.62 -4.44 11.66
N GLU A 84 -8.83 -4.09 12.09
CA GLU A 84 -9.10 -2.98 13.00
C GLU A 84 -9.48 -3.51 14.41
N PRO A 85 -8.52 -3.76 15.31
CA PRO A 85 -8.81 -4.40 16.60
C PRO A 85 -9.63 -3.52 17.54
N ASP A 86 -9.64 -2.21 17.31
CA ASP A 86 -10.44 -1.23 18.06
C ASP A 86 -11.94 -1.29 17.75
N ARG A 87 -12.37 -2.18 16.84
CA ARG A 87 -13.78 -2.57 16.72
C ARG A 87 -14.18 -3.69 17.68
N LEU A 88 -13.22 -4.40 18.26
CA LEU A 88 -13.49 -5.48 19.20
C LEU A 88 -13.81 -4.91 20.59
N PRO A 89 -14.55 -5.65 21.44
CA PRO A 89 -14.81 -5.22 22.81
C PRO A 89 -13.55 -4.91 23.60
N ASP A 90 -13.64 -3.97 24.54
CA ASP A 90 -12.54 -3.65 25.45
C ASP A 90 -12.05 -4.92 26.18
N GLY A 91 -10.74 -5.12 26.21
CA GLY A 91 -10.12 -6.29 26.85
C GLY A 91 -10.23 -7.60 26.06
N PHE A 92 -10.64 -7.55 24.78
CA PHE A 92 -10.66 -8.71 23.90
C PHE A 92 -9.26 -9.35 23.79
N ASP A 93 -9.17 -10.68 23.95
CA ASP A 93 -7.93 -11.43 23.76
C ASP A 93 -7.62 -11.60 22.27
N LEU A 94 -6.96 -10.59 21.70
CA LEU A 94 -6.58 -10.58 20.30
C LEU A 94 -5.64 -11.75 19.95
N LEU A 95 -4.71 -12.09 20.85
CA LEU A 95 -3.71 -13.14 20.60
C LEU A 95 -4.28 -14.56 20.74
N GLY A 96 -5.51 -14.68 21.26
CA GLY A 96 -6.27 -15.93 21.35
C GLY A 96 -7.13 -16.24 20.13
N LEU A 97 -7.10 -15.40 19.09
CA LEU A 97 -7.85 -15.65 17.86
C LEU A 97 -7.37 -16.92 17.14
N SER A 98 -8.32 -17.70 16.60
CA SER A 98 -8.04 -18.88 15.79
C SER A 98 -7.46 -18.48 14.43
N SER A 99 -6.41 -19.19 14.01
CA SER A 99 -5.88 -19.10 12.64
C SER A 99 -6.85 -19.64 11.60
N ASN A 100 -7.85 -20.44 12.01
CA ASN A 100 -8.97 -20.78 11.16
C ASN A 100 -9.95 -19.60 11.09
N ARG A 101 -9.89 -18.86 9.97
CA ARG A 101 -10.75 -17.68 9.74
C ARG A 101 -12.24 -17.97 9.95
N ILE A 102 -12.74 -19.11 9.47
CA ILE A 102 -14.17 -19.45 9.60
C ILE A 102 -14.54 -19.62 11.07
N GLU A 103 -13.69 -20.29 11.85
CA GLU A 103 -13.89 -20.46 13.29
C GLU A 103 -13.84 -19.13 14.02
N ALA A 104 -12.82 -18.29 13.75
CA ALA A 104 -12.65 -17.00 14.39
C ALA A 104 -13.89 -16.11 14.21
N PHE A 105 -14.40 -15.98 12.98
CA PHE A 105 -15.60 -15.17 12.71
C PHE A 105 -16.91 -15.81 13.15
N ARG A 106 -16.96 -17.14 13.34
CA ARG A 106 -18.18 -17.82 13.83
C ARG A 106 -18.29 -17.78 15.35
N THR A 107 -17.16 -17.72 16.06
CA THR A 107 -17.13 -18.00 17.51
C THR A 107 -16.46 -16.93 18.37
N GLN A 108 -15.56 -16.12 17.81
CA GLN A 108 -14.74 -15.17 18.58
C GLN A 108 -15.02 -13.71 18.17
N ILE A 109 -15.08 -13.42 16.87
CA ILE A 109 -15.18 -12.06 16.33
C ILE A 109 -16.66 -11.71 16.09
N PRO A 110 -17.19 -10.65 16.72
CA PRO A 110 -18.58 -10.23 16.52
C PRO A 110 -18.80 -9.45 15.22
N GLU A 111 -17.73 -8.86 14.67
CA GLU A 111 -17.78 -8.03 13.47
C GLU A 111 -17.72 -8.83 12.17
N ARG A 112 -18.25 -8.23 11.10
CA ARG A 112 -18.17 -8.83 9.76
C ARG A 112 -16.77 -8.70 9.17
N PRO A 113 -16.29 -9.68 8.37
CA PRO A 113 -14.98 -9.63 7.73
C PRO A 113 -14.71 -8.37 6.91
N ASP A 114 -15.70 -7.84 6.19
CA ASP A 114 -15.57 -6.61 5.39
C ASP A 114 -15.68 -5.30 6.18
N VAL A 115 -15.92 -5.40 7.49
CA VAL A 115 -15.97 -4.25 8.40
C VAL A 115 -14.69 -4.18 9.23
N ILE A 116 -14.27 -5.31 9.81
CA ILE A 116 -13.07 -5.37 10.65
C ILE A 116 -11.80 -5.66 9.86
N GLY A 117 -11.90 -6.26 8.67
CA GLY A 117 -10.76 -6.67 7.86
C GLY A 117 -10.29 -8.09 8.15
N ILE A 118 -9.44 -8.62 7.28
CA ILE A 118 -8.94 -10.00 7.33
C ILE A 118 -7.43 -10.14 7.06
N ALA A 119 -6.67 -9.04 7.06
CA ALA A 119 -5.25 -9.04 6.72
C ALA A 119 -4.41 -10.12 7.46
N PRO A 120 -4.59 -10.39 8.77
CA PRO A 120 -3.84 -11.45 9.46
C PRO A 120 -4.04 -12.84 8.84
N TRP A 121 -5.28 -13.16 8.44
CA TRP A 121 -5.58 -14.43 7.78
C TRP A 121 -5.07 -14.46 6.33
N THR A 122 -5.04 -13.31 5.65
CA THR A 122 -4.43 -13.21 4.31
C THR A 122 -2.93 -13.52 4.37
N VAL A 123 -2.21 -12.95 5.33
CA VAL A 123 -0.77 -13.18 5.51
C VAL A 123 -0.47 -14.65 5.82
N ILE A 124 -1.15 -15.25 6.81
CA ILE A 124 -0.88 -16.66 7.17
C ILE A 124 -1.25 -17.64 6.05
N HIS A 125 -2.31 -17.34 5.28
CA HIS A 125 -2.70 -18.16 4.14
C HIS A 125 -1.63 -18.13 3.04
N LEU A 126 -1.17 -16.93 2.65
CA LEU A 126 -0.10 -16.79 1.64
C LEU A 126 1.24 -17.37 2.11
N MET A 127 1.53 -17.33 3.41
CA MET A 127 2.70 -18.00 3.98
C MET A 127 2.59 -19.52 3.80
N GLY A 128 1.40 -20.09 4.04
CA GLY A 128 1.10 -21.50 3.80
C GLY A 128 1.28 -21.89 2.33
N ASP A 129 0.73 -21.11 1.41
CA ASP A 129 0.87 -21.33 -0.03
C ASP A 129 2.33 -21.24 -0.47
N MET A 130 3.06 -20.21 -0.01
CA MET A 130 4.49 -20.06 -0.26
C MET A 130 5.29 -21.27 0.25
N THR A 131 4.97 -21.76 1.45
CA THR A 131 5.59 -22.95 2.05
C THR A 131 5.37 -24.19 1.18
N GLU A 132 4.12 -24.47 0.76
CA GLU A 132 3.81 -25.64 -0.06
C GLU A 132 4.43 -25.55 -1.46
N SER A 133 4.46 -24.34 -2.03
CA SER A 133 5.08 -24.08 -3.33
C SER A 133 6.58 -24.34 -3.30
N MET A 134 7.28 -23.89 -2.25
CA MET A 134 8.70 -24.21 -2.06
C MET A 134 8.92 -25.71 -1.89
N ARG A 135 8.08 -26.39 -1.09
CA ARG A 135 8.17 -27.83 -0.84
C ARG A 135 8.01 -28.66 -2.12
N THR A 136 7.11 -28.22 -3.00
CA THR A 136 6.82 -28.88 -4.28
C THR A 136 7.64 -28.33 -5.45
N ASN A 137 8.60 -27.44 -5.19
CA ASN A 137 9.51 -26.83 -6.14
C ASN A 137 8.83 -25.91 -7.19
N ASP A 138 7.63 -25.39 -6.92
CA ASP A 138 6.98 -24.32 -7.69
C ASP A 138 7.43 -22.94 -7.19
N TRP A 139 8.68 -22.58 -7.49
CA TRP A 139 9.26 -21.33 -7.04
C TRP A 139 8.61 -20.08 -7.64
N MET A 140 7.97 -20.20 -8.82
CA MET A 140 7.25 -19.09 -9.44
C MET A 140 6.02 -18.74 -8.60
N TRP A 141 5.22 -19.74 -8.22
CA TRP A 141 4.08 -19.52 -7.33
C TRP A 141 4.55 -19.06 -5.94
N ALA A 142 5.63 -19.66 -5.39
CA ALA A 142 6.22 -19.23 -4.12
C ALA A 142 6.60 -17.74 -4.13
N ALA A 143 7.25 -17.26 -5.20
CA ALA A 143 7.65 -15.86 -5.32
C ALA A 143 6.43 -14.92 -5.47
N ARG A 144 5.39 -15.33 -6.19
CA ARG A 144 4.13 -14.56 -6.30
C ARG A 144 3.43 -14.45 -4.95
N CYS A 145 3.29 -15.55 -4.21
CA CYS A 145 2.74 -15.54 -2.85
C CYS A 145 3.59 -14.68 -1.92
N GLY A 146 4.92 -14.80 -1.97
CA GLY A 146 5.83 -14.00 -1.15
C GLY A 146 5.75 -12.49 -1.44
N ALA A 147 5.59 -12.10 -2.71
CA ALA A 147 5.44 -10.71 -3.10
C ALA A 147 4.08 -10.13 -2.64
N ALA A 148 3.00 -10.88 -2.82
CA ALA A 148 1.67 -10.48 -2.34
C ALA A 148 1.64 -10.39 -0.80
N LEU A 149 2.24 -11.37 -0.12
CA LEU A 149 2.36 -11.39 1.34
C LEU A 149 3.12 -10.17 1.86
N SER A 150 4.18 -9.75 1.16
CA SER A 150 4.94 -8.53 1.50
C SER A 150 4.04 -7.30 1.59
N HIS A 151 2.99 -7.22 0.79
CA HIS A 151 2.04 -6.11 0.83
C HIS A 151 1.22 -6.13 2.12
N TYR A 152 0.45 -7.21 2.33
CA TYR A 152 -0.49 -7.29 3.44
C TYR A 152 0.20 -7.30 4.80
N LEU A 153 1.41 -7.86 4.90
CA LEU A 153 2.18 -7.77 6.14
C LEU A 153 2.67 -6.35 6.38
N ALA A 154 3.11 -5.64 5.34
CA ALA A 154 3.47 -4.22 5.47
C ALA A 154 2.25 -3.39 5.88
N ASP A 155 1.06 -3.62 5.33
CA ASP A 155 -0.16 -2.95 5.77
C ASP A 155 -0.42 -3.12 7.27
N LEU A 156 -0.21 -4.31 7.83
CA LEU A 156 -0.35 -4.56 9.27
C LEU A 156 0.70 -3.82 10.13
N HIS A 157 1.73 -3.26 9.51
CA HIS A 157 2.71 -2.37 10.16
C HIS A 157 2.39 -0.89 9.95
N MET A 158 1.44 -0.54 9.08
CA MET A 158 0.92 0.80 8.93
C MET A 158 -0.14 1.02 10.03
N PRO A 159 0.11 1.85 11.06
CA PRO A 159 -0.80 1.97 12.20
C PRO A 159 -2.24 2.32 11.84
N LEU A 160 -2.45 3.18 10.85
CA LEU A 160 -3.79 3.57 10.40
C LEU A 160 -4.51 2.47 9.62
N HIS A 161 -3.86 1.37 9.19
CA HIS A 161 -4.56 0.17 8.71
C HIS A 161 -5.03 -0.74 9.86
N CYS A 162 -4.74 -0.37 11.11
CA CYS A 162 -5.07 -1.12 12.30
C CYS A 162 -6.09 -0.39 13.21
N THR A 163 -6.89 0.53 12.66
CA THR A 163 -7.90 1.28 13.40
C THR A 163 -9.13 1.62 12.56
N ARG A 164 -10.31 1.54 13.17
CA ARG A 164 -11.55 2.04 12.57
C ARG A 164 -11.56 3.54 12.30
N ASN A 165 -10.63 4.31 12.89
CA ASN A 165 -10.43 5.73 12.67
C ASN A 165 -9.26 6.01 11.70
N TYR A 166 -9.02 5.09 10.75
CA TYR A 166 -7.89 5.12 9.81
C TYR A 166 -7.67 6.45 9.08
N ASN A 167 -8.73 7.22 8.81
CA ASN A 167 -8.66 8.50 8.10
C ASN A 167 -9.08 9.68 8.99
N GLY A 168 -9.12 9.51 10.31
CA GLY A 168 -9.52 10.56 11.24
C GLY A 168 -11.02 10.89 11.18
N GLN A 169 -11.84 10.03 10.57
CA GLN A 169 -13.28 10.25 10.37
C GLN A 169 -14.07 10.35 11.66
N GLU A 170 -13.59 9.75 12.76
CA GLU A 170 -14.26 9.77 14.06
C GLU A 170 -13.80 10.92 14.95
N THR A 171 -12.64 11.50 14.66
CA THR A 171 -12.01 12.57 15.46
C THR A 171 -11.90 13.91 14.71
N GLY A 172 -12.38 13.98 13.47
CA GLY A 172 -12.41 15.20 12.66
C GLY A 172 -11.13 15.51 11.89
N GLN A 173 -10.22 14.54 11.75
CA GLN A 173 -8.89 14.69 11.14
C GLN A 173 -8.82 14.15 9.70
N HIS A 174 -9.94 14.22 8.98
CA HIS A 174 -10.12 13.70 7.63
C HIS A 174 -8.90 13.93 6.73
N GLY A 175 -8.41 12.85 6.12
CA GLY A 175 -7.24 12.85 5.25
C GLY A 175 -5.91 12.53 5.95
N VAL A 176 -5.89 12.33 7.28
CA VAL A 176 -4.65 12.01 8.02
C VAL A 176 -3.98 10.76 7.48
N HIS A 177 -4.75 9.80 6.96
CA HIS A 177 -4.23 8.59 6.31
C HIS A 177 -3.22 8.94 5.22
N SER A 178 -3.66 9.65 4.17
CA SER A 178 -2.79 10.05 3.05
C SER A 178 -1.65 10.97 3.47
N ARG A 179 -1.86 11.85 4.46
CA ARG A 179 -0.81 12.75 4.94
C ARG A 179 0.29 12.00 5.65
N PHE A 180 -0.07 11.04 6.50
CA PHE A 180 0.86 10.23 7.28
C PHE A 180 1.54 9.18 6.41
N GLU A 181 0.72 8.38 5.72
CA GLU A 181 1.16 7.28 4.87
C GLU A 181 1.94 7.81 3.68
N SER A 182 1.37 8.73 2.91
CA SER A 182 1.91 9.07 1.60
C SER A 182 2.81 10.29 1.63
N ASP A 183 2.24 11.44 1.97
CA ASP A 183 2.90 12.73 1.77
C ASP A 183 4.12 12.89 2.69
N MET A 184 3.96 12.59 3.98
CA MET A 184 5.03 12.68 4.96
C MET A 184 6.13 11.66 4.67
N THR A 185 5.80 10.38 4.53
CA THR A 185 6.86 9.37 4.37
C THR A 185 7.62 9.55 3.07
N LYS A 186 6.96 9.97 1.98
CA LYS A 186 7.64 10.30 0.72
C LYS A 186 8.63 11.46 0.87
N ALA A 187 8.35 12.42 1.75
CA ALA A 187 9.23 13.56 1.98
C ALA A 187 10.44 13.21 2.84
N PHE A 188 10.30 12.35 3.86
CA PHE A 188 11.31 12.18 4.90
C PHE A 188 11.97 10.80 4.97
N VAL A 189 11.28 9.73 4.60
CA VAL A 189 11.81 8.37 4.76
C VAL A 189 12.83 8.06 3.68
N GLN A 190 14.00 7.58 4.10
CA GLN A 190 14.99 7.04 3.18
C GLN A 190 15.24 5.56 3.46
N TYR A 191 15.54 4.81 2.42
CA TYR A 191 15.80 3.37 2.53
C TYR A 191 16.93 3.03 3.53
N ARG A 192 17.94 3.91 3.65
CA ARG A 192 19.08 3.73 4.56
C ARG A 192 18.70 3.82 6.04
N ASP A 193 17.53 4.37 6.35
CA ASP A 193 17.07 4.58 7.72
C ASP A 193 16.41 3.31 8.30
N PHE A 194 16.23 2.27 7.46
CA PHE A 194 15.67 0.99 7.88
C PHE A 194 16.72 0.21 8.66
N SER A 195 16.34 -0.28 9.84
CA SER A 195 17.18 -1.11 10.70
C SER A 195 16.43 -2.38 11.12
N PRO A 196 16.12 -3.29 10.18
CA PRO A 196 15.39 -4.52 10.49
C PRO A 196 16.19 -5.40 11.47
N ALA A 197 15.49 -5.99 12.44
CA ALA A 197 16.08 -7.02 13.27
C ALA A 197 16.35 -8.29 12.43
N PRO A 198 17.40 -9.08 12.75
CA PRO A 198 17.67 -10.33 12.05
C PRO A 198 16.46 -11.25 12.04
N ALA A 199 16.23 -11.94 10.91
CA ALA A 199 15.12 -12.87 10.77
C ALA A 199 15.21 -14.02 11.79
N VAL A 200 14.06 -14.41 12.34
CA VAL A 200 13.92 -15.53 13.26
C VAL A 200 12.88 -16.52 12.75
N TYR A 201 13.02 -17.78 13.17
CA TYR A 201 11.97 -18.78 12.94
C TYR A 201 10.81 -18.51 13.90
N LEU A 202 9.59 -18.58 13.41
CA LEU A 202 8.37 -18.33 14.18
C LEU A 202 7.67 -19.65 14.50
N ASP A 203 7.61 -20.02 15.78
CA ASP A 203 6.89 -21.22 16.24
C ASP A 203 5.37 -21.09 16.03
N ASP A 204 4.83 -19.89 16.25
CA ASP A 204 3.43 -19.54 15.99
C ASP A 204 3.36 -18.25 15.16
N PRO A 205 3.44 -18.38 13.82
CA PRO A 205 3.42 -17.21 12.93
C PRO A 205 2.13 -16.41 13.03
N PHE A 206 0.98 -17.07 13.26
CA PHE A 206 -0.30 -16.37 13.32
C PHE A 206 -0.41 -15.50 14.57
N ARG A 207 0.00 -16.03 15.73
CA ARG A 207 0.08 -15.24 16.96
C ARG A 207 1.06 -14.08 16.84
N ALA A 208 2.20 -14.28 16.16
CA ALA A 208 3.15 -13.20 15.88
C ALA A 208 2.52 -12.08 15.02
N ILE A 209 1.82 -12.44 13.94
CA ILE A 209 1.10 -11.48 13.08
C ILE A 209 0.08 -10.67 13.88
N LEU A 210 -0.68 -11.32 14.78
CA LEU A 210 -1.63 -10.62 15.65
C LEU A 210 -0.92 -9.68 16.63
N GLY A 211 0.23 -10.09 17.17
CA GLY A 211 1.07 -9.25 18.02
C GLY A 211 1.53 -7.98 17.31
N TRP A 212 2.10 -8.11 16.11
CA TRP A 212 2.54 -6.95 15.32
C TRP A 212 1.38 -6.03 14.95
N THR A 213 0.22 -6.61 14.63
CA THR A 213 -1.02 -5.84 14.40
C THR A 213 -1.42 -5.03 15.64
N ALA A 214 -1.33 -5.64 16.83
CA ALA A 214 -1.64 -4.98 18.10
C ALA A 214 -0.67 -3.83 18.40
N GLU A 215 0.62 -4.02 18.14
CA GLU A 215 1.63 -2.98 18.31
C GLU A 215 1.38 -1.78 17.38
N SER A 216 1.02 -2.04 16.12
CA SER A 216 0.63 -0.99 15.16
C SER A 216 -0.62 -0.24 15.61
N ALA A 217 -1.65 -0.94 16.09
CA ALA A 217 -2.85 -0.32 16.62
C ALA A 217 -2.55 0.56 17.86
N ALA A 218 -1.61 0.14 18.72
CA ALA A 218 -1.30 0.82 19.97
C ALA A 218 -0.75 2.26 19.79
N VAL A 219 -0.10 2.54 18.65
CA VAL A 219 0.50 3.88 18.37
C VAL A 219 -0.44 4.83 17.61
N VAL A 220 -1.63 4.38 17.21
CA VAL A 220 -2.63 5.21 16.52
C VAL A 220 -3.00 6.47 17.31
N PRO A 221 -3.26 6.44 18.63
CA PRO A 221 -3.60 7.64 19.39
C PRO A 221 -2.50 8.72 19.35
N ASP A 222 -1.23 8.32 19.28
CA ASP A 222 -0.11 9.25 19.22
C ASP A 222 0.00 9.90 17.84
N ILE A 223 -0.25 9.15 16.76
CA ILE A 223 -0.32 9.68 15.39
C ILE A 223 -1.45 10.71 15.26
N LEU A 224 -2.65 10.37 15.75
CA LEU A 224 -3.78 11.30 15.71
C LEU A 224 -3.52 12.54 16.58
N ARG A 225 -2.89 12.40 17.74
CA ARG A 225 -2.49 13.55 18.55
C ARG A 225 -1.47 14.42 17.82
N ALA A 226 -0.50 13.82 17.14
CA ALA A 226 0.52 14.52 16.39
C ALA A 226 -0.08 15.30 15.20
N ASP A 227 -1.03 14.73 14.47
CA ASP A 227 -1.76 15.42 13.39
C ASP A 227 -2.48 16.68 13.90
N VAL A 228 -3.12 16.64 15.06
CA VAL A 228 -3.74 17.83 15.69
C VAL A 228 -2.69 18.88 16.05
N ILE A 229 -1.56 18.48 16.64
CA ILE A 229 -0.48 19.39 17.02
C ILE A 229 0.15 20.03 15.78
N ALA A 230 0.44 19.24 14.75
CA ALA A 230 0.99 19.69 13.48
C ALA A 230 0.05 20.68 12.78
N THR A 231 -1.25 20.39 12.78
CA THR A 231 -2.27 21.27 12.21
C THR A 231 -2.28 22.63 12.92
N ARG A 232 -2.21 22.64 14.26
CA ARG A 232 -2.13 23.89 15.04
C ARG A 232 -0.83 24.66 14.79
N ALA A 233 0.29 23.97 14.65
CA ALA A 233 1.59 24.59 14.35
C ALA A 233 1.64 25.23 12.95
N ALA A 234 0.76 24.80 12.05
CA ALA A 234 0.66 25.29 10.68
C ALA A 234 -0.57 26.21 10.44
N ASP A 235 -1.04 26.89 11.50
CA ASP A 235 -2.18 27.81 11.46
C ASP A 235 -3.47 27.18 10.89
N GLY A 236 -3.71 25.91 11.24
CA GLY A 236 -4.87 25.15 10.81
C GLY A 236 -4.75 24.52 9.42
N ARG A 237 -3.59 24.62 8.76
CA ARG A 237 -3.35 24.04 7.43
C ARG A 237 -2.66 22.69 7.52
N THR A 238 -3.01 21.77 6.63
CA THR A 238 -2.50 20.39 6.59
C THR A 238 -1.73 20.06 5.31
N ASP A 239 -1.56 21.04 4.42
CA ASP A 239 -0.94 20.93 3.10
C ASP A 239 0.35 21.77 2.99
N THR A 240 1.01 22.04 4.11
CA THR A 240 2.16 22.96 4.18
C THR A 240 3.40 22.31 4.76
N GLU A 241 4.58 22.83 4.42
CA GLU A 241 5.85 22.35 4.95
C GLU A 241 5.92 22.39 6.49
N PRO A 242 5.49 23.46 7.20
CA PRO A 242 5.48 23.46 8.68
C PRO A 242 4.65 22.33 9.29
N TYR A 243 3.52 21.99 8.66
CA TYR A 243 2.70 20.85 9.09
C TYR A 243 3.49 19.55 9.00
N TYR A 244 4.09 19.27 7.83
CA TYR A 244 4.80 18.01 7.60
C TYR A 244 6.09 17.90 8.41
N LEU A 245 6.83 19.00 8.60
CA LEU A 245 7.98 19.03 9.51
C LEU A 245 7.56 18.71 10.94
N LYS A 246 6.46 19.29 11.42
CA LYS A 246 5.99 19.04 12.78
C LYS A 246 5.42 17.63 12.96
N LEU A 247 4.70 17.11 11.97
CA LEU A 247 4.21 15.74 12.00
C LEU A 247 5.38 14.75 12.03
N TRP A 248 6.40 14.96 11.19
CA TRP A 248 7.60 14.14 11.18
C TRP A 248 8.40 14.24 12.48
N GLU A 249 8.57 15.43 13.04
CA GLU A 249 9.22 15.62 14.35
C GLU A 249 8.57 14.76 15.45
N LEU A 250 7.24 14.61 15.41
CA LEU A 250 6.48 13.90 16.44
C LEU A 250 6.30 12.41 16.16
N THR A 251 6.44 11.97 14.91
CA THR A 251 6.07 10.59 14.50
C THR A 251 7.16 9.86 13.70
N GLY A 252 8.28 10.53 13.37
CA GLY A 252 9.35 9.96 12.58
C GLY A 252 9.92 8.68 13.19
N ASP A 253 10.13 8.66 14.51
CA ASP A 253 10.60 7.47 15.22
C ASP A 253 9.60 6.31 15.13
N ILE A 254 8.31 6.59 15.27
CA ILE A 254 7.24 5.58 15.08
C ILE A 254 7.29 5.03 13.65
N VAL A 255 7.37 5.91 12.65
CA VAL A 255 7.41 5.49 11.24
C VAL A 255 8.62 4.60 10.95
N LEU A 256 9.82 5.00 11.39
CA LEU A 256 11.05 4.24 11.15
C LEU A 256 11.06 2.91 11.89
N GLU A 257 10.52 2.89 13.11
CA GLU A 257 10.37 1.68 13.91
C GLU A 257 9.39 0.69 13.25
N ARG A 258 8.21 1.16 12.83
CA ARG A 258 7.22 0.34 12.11
C ARG A 258 7.73 -0.19 10.77
N LEU A 259 8.44 0.62 9.98
CA LEU A 259 9.06 0.20 8.71
C LEU A 259 10.17 -0.84 8.92
N SER A 260 10.99 -0.66 9.96
CA SER A 260 12.05 -1.61 10.32
C SER A 260 11.48 -2.93 10.82
N ALA A 261 10.43 -2.87 11.66
CA ALA A 261 9.68 -4.03 12.11
C ALA A 261 9.04 -4.77 10.93
N ALA A 262 8.39 -4.07 10.00
CA ALA A 262 7.80 -4.67 8.81
C ALA A 262 8.82 -5.47 7.99
N ALA A 263 10.01 -4.90 7.76
CA ALA A 263 11.08 -5.57 7.03
C ALA A 263 11.66 -6.79 7.78
N GLY A 264 11.90 -6.69 9.09
CA GLY A 264 12.40 -7.80 9.91
C GLY A 264 11.39 -8.95 10.04
N ASN A 265 10.12 -8.60 10.27
CA ASN A 265 9.02 -9.55 10.42
C ASN A 265 8.69 -10.25 9.09
N LEU A 266 8.72 -9.52 7.96
CA LEU A 266 8.60 -10.11 6.63
C LEU A 266 9.71 -11.11 6.35
N SER A 267 10.95 -10.76 6.70
CA SER A 267 12.10 -11.65 6.58
C SER A 267 11.92 -12.92 7.42
N SER A 268 11.40 -12.79 8.63
CA SER A 268 11.06 -13.90 9.53
C SER A 268 9.95 -14.80 8.96
N ILE A 269 8.92 -14.23 8.35
CA ILE A 269 7.84 -14.99 7.70
C ILE A 269 8.36 -15.79 6.49
N TRP A 270 9.15 -15.17 5.61
CA TRP A 270 9.76 -15.87 4.47
C TRP A 270 10.72 -16.97 4.91
N TYR A 271 11.55 -16.69 5.92
CA TYR A 271 12.45 -17.67 6.51
C TYR A 271 11.67 -18.84 7.11
N THR A 272 10.62 -18.56 7.89
CA THR A 272 9.77 -19.59 8.48
C THR A 272 9.09 -20.44 7.40
N ALA A 273 8.60 -19.84 6.31
CA ALA A 273 8.02 -20.58 5.18
C ALA A 273 9.02 -21.54 4.54
N TRP A 274 10.25 -21.09 4.31
CA TRP A 274 11.32 -21.92 3.75
C TRP A 274 11.76 -23.06 4.68
N VAL A 275 11.89 -22.79 5.98
CA VAL A 275 12.19 -23.82 6.98
C VAL A 275 11.07 -24.87 7.01
N ASN A 276 9.82 -24.42 7.06
CA ASN A 276 8.65 -25.31 7.06
C ASN A 276 8.56 -26.15 5.78
N ALA A 277 9.01 -25.63 4.64
CA ALA A 277 9.08 -26.35 3.38
C ALA A 277 10.13 -27.48 3.36
N GLY A 278 10.94 -27.62 4.42
CA GLY A 278 12.02 -28.60 4.50
C GLY A 278 13.35 -28.09 3.95
N ARG A 279 13.55 -26.76 3.91
CA ARG A 279 14.77 -26.10 3.44
C ARG A 279 15.18 -26.54 2.02
N PRO A 280 14.26 -26.51 1.02
CA PRO A 280 14.59 -26.92 -0.33
C PRO A 280 15.69 -26.03 -0.94
N PRO A 281 16.50 -26.55 -1.87
CA PRO A 281 17.45 -25.73 -2.63
C PRO A 281 16.74 -24.56 -3.31
N ILE A 282 17.26 -23.35 -3.12
CA ILE A 282 16.73 -22.13 -3.71
C ILE A 282 17.34 -21.97 -5.12
N PRO A 283 16.52 -21.88 -6.19
CA PRO A 283 17.02 -21.72 -7.55
C PRO A 283 17.43 -20.26 -7.82
N GLU A 284 17.86 -19.98 -9.05
CA GLU A 284 18.04 -18.59 -9.50
C GLU A 284 16.69 -17.84 -9.51
N PRO A 285 16.68 -16.52 -9.23
CA PRO A 285 15.47 -15.72 -9.26
C PRO A 285 14.94 -15.53 -10.69
N PHE A 286 13.67 -15.17 -10.79
CA PHE A 286 13.03 -14.80 -12.06
C PHE A 286 13.36 -13.37 -12.46
N ASP A 287 13.24 -13.07 -13.76
CA ASP A 287 13.34 -11.69 -14.26
C ASP A 287 12.13 -10.85 -13.82
N GLU A 288 10.92 -11.42 -13.96
CA GLU A 288 9.65 -10.74 -13.67
C GLU A 288 8.63 -11.72 -13.08
N LEU A 289 7.71 -11.19 -12.25
CA LEU A 289 6.56 -11.94 -11.74
C LEU A 289 5.26 -11.51 -12.45
N PRO A 290 4.35 -12.45 -12.76
CA PRO A 290 3.04 -12.12 -13.31
C PRO A 290 2.22 -11.18 -12.41
N ALA A 291 1.50 -10.25 -13.03
CA ALA A 291 0.67 -9.24 -12.37
C ALA A 291 -0.70 -9.75 -11.87
N TYR A 292 -1.05 -11.00 -12.17
CA TYR A 292 -2.33 -11.60 -11.80
C TYR A 292 -2.46 -11.78 -10.28
N SER A 293 -3.66 -11.52 -9.78
CA SER A 293 -4.03 -11.81 -8.39
C SER A 293 -3.74 -13.28 -8.06
N VAL A 294 -3.11 -13.49 -6.91
CA VAL A 294 -2.91 -14.84 -6.34
C VAL A 294 -4.20 -15.43 -5.78
N PHE A 295 -5.26 -14.61 -5.63
CA PHE A 295 -6.57 -15.07 -5.13
C PHE A 295 -7.55 -15.36 -6.27
N SER A 296 -7.69 -14.42 -7.21
CA SER A 296 -8.70 -14.50 -8.27
C SER A 296 -8.16 -14.91 -9.63
N GLY A 297 -6.84 -14.87 -9.82
CA GLY A 297 -6.21 -15.04 -11.13
C GLY A 297 -6.47 -13.88 -12.11
N VAL A 298 -7.22 -12.84 -11.70
CA VAL A 298 -7.53 -11.68 -12.54
C VAL A 298 -6.33 -10.73 -12.58
N GLY A 299 -6.03 -10.21 -13.77
CA GLY A 299 -4.90 -9.31 -14.01
C GLY A 299 -5.19 -7.86 -13.61
N ILE A 300 -4.15 -7.03 -13.69
CA ILE A 300 -4.26 -5.57 -13.58
C ILE A 300 -4.78 -4.94 -14.90
N ASP A 301 -4.94 -5.75 -15.96
CA ASP A 301 -5.67 -5.40 -17.18
C ASP A 301 -7.04 -6.11 -17.25
N PRO A 302 -8.09 -5.46 -17.78
CA PRO A 302 -9.45 -5.99 -17.76
C PRO A 302 -9.56 -7.31 -18.52
N PRO A 303 -10.45 -8.22 -18.07
CA PRO A 303 -10.62 -9.53 -18.70
C PRO A 303 -10.95 -9.36 -20.18
N GLU A 304 -10.25 -10.10 -21.04
CA GLU A 304 -10.56 -10.23 -22.45
C GLU A 304 -11.95 -10.85 -22.62
N SER A 305 -12.98 -10.02 -22.83
CA SER A 305 -14.22 -10.48 -23.45
C SER A 305 -14.78 -9.43 -24.43
N GLU A 306 -14.71 -9.82 -25.69
CA GLU A 306 -15.53 -9.38 -26.84
C GLU A 306 -15.25 -8.03 -27.53
N GLY A 307 -14.65 -8.16 -28.74
CA GLY A 307 -15.30 -7.69 -29.96
C GLY A 307 -15.02 -6.26 -30.42
N GLN A 308 -14.05 -6.10 -31.33
CA GLN A 308 -13.86 -5.05 -32.37
C GLN A 308 -13.98 -3.54 -32.04
N HIS A 309 -14.64 -3.11 -30.97
CA HIS A 309 -14.79 -1.71 -30.57
C HIS A 309 -13.50 -1.10 -29.99
N PHE A 310 -12.59 -1.94 -29.49
CA PHE A 310 -11.33 -1.49 -28.88
C PHE A 310 -10.26 -1.04 -29.88
N ARG A 311 -10.30 -1.48 -31.15
CA ARG A 311 -9.28 -1.08 -32.14
C ARG A 311 -9.24 0.45 -32.36
N ARG A 312 -10.39 1.12 -32.21
CA ARG A 312 -10.52 2.59 -32.28
C ARG A 312 -10.19 3.31 -30.97
N LYS A 313 -10.35 2.66 -29.81
CA LYS A 313 -10.02 3.24 -28.50
C LYS A 313 -8.52 3.15 -28.22
N LYS A 314 -7.87 2.02 -28.53
CA LYS A 314 -6.41 1.82 -28.36
C LYS A 314 -5.59 2.89 -29.09
N GLN A 315 -5.95 3.24 -30.32
CA GLN A 315 -5.30 4.32 -31.07
C GLN A 315 -5.41 5.69 -30.37
N LYS A 316 -6.50 5.97 -29.65
CA LYS A 316 -6.66 7.23 -28.89
C LYS A 316 -5.86 7.23 -27.60
N TYR A 317 -5.76 6.11 -26.90
CA TYR A 317 -4.95 5.99 -25.68
C TYR A 317 -3.46 6.02 -25.97
N ASP A 318 -3.01 5.35 -27.04
CA ASP A 318 -1.61 5.42 -27.48
C ASP A 318 -1.24 6.86 -27.87
N LEU A 319 -2.11 7.57 -28.62
CA LEU A 319 -1.91 8.98 -28.92
C LEU A 319 -1.86 9.88 -27.67
N LEU A 320 -2.63 9.57 -26.64
CA LEU A 320 -2.63 10.31 -25.37
C LEU A 320 -1.32 10.08 -24.59
N ILE A 321 -0.88 8.82 -24.47
CA ILE A 321 0.36 8.45 -23.77
C ILE A 321 1.56 9.05 -24.49
N TRP A 322 1.64 8.90 -25.82
CA TRP A 322 2.70 9.52 -26.61
C TRP A 322 2.66 11.06 -26.52
N GLY A 323 1.47 11.66 -26.47
CA GLY A 323 1.31 13.11 -26.24
C GLY A 323 1.87 13.56 -24.89
N VAL A 324 1.58 12.82 -23.81
CA VAL A 324 2.12 13.11 -22.47
C VAL A 324 3.64 12.94 -22.44
N MET A 325 4.17 11.86 -23.02
CA MET A 325 5.61 11.61 -23.08
C MET A 325 6.36 12.69 -23.88
N ILE A 326 5.79 13.16 -24.99
CA ILE A 326 6.36 14.26 -25.80
C ILE A 326 6.32 15.58 -25.02
N ALA A 327 5.23 15.89 -24.32
CA ALA A 327 5.12 17.10 -23.51
C ALA A 327 6.17 17.12 -22.38
N VAL A 328 6.36 16.00 -21.69
CA VAL A 328 7.40 15.85 -20.67
C VAL A 328 8.79 16.04 -21.28
N ALA A 329 9.08 15.42 -22.43
CA ALA A 329 10.35 15.59 -23.11
C ALA A 329 10.63 17.05 -23.50
N LEU A 330 9.62 17.77 -24.00
CA LEU A 330 9.75 19.20 -24.36
C LEU A 330 10.00 20.09 -23.14
N VAL A 331 9.38 19.80 -21.99
CA VAL A 331 9.65 20.52 -20.73
C VAL A 331 11.08 20.28 -20.26
N VAL A 332 11.57 19.04 -20.33
CA VAL A 332 12.95 18.70 -19.96
C VAL A 332 13.97 19.37 -20.89
N ILE A 333 13.74 19.33 -22.20
CA ILE A 333 14.61 19.99 -23.20
C ILE A 333 14.58 21.51 -23.01
N GLY A 334 13.41 22.11 -22.86
CA GLY A 334 13.26 23.54 -22.61
C GLY A 334 13.95 23.99 -21.32
N SER A 335 13.81 23.21 -20.24
CA SER A 335 14.48 23.46 -18.96
C SER A 335 16.02 23.36 -19.08
N SER A 336 16.51 22.41 -19.88
CA SER A 336 17.94 22.23 -20.15
C SER A 336 18.51 23.40 -20.97
N LEU A 337 17.82 23.81 -22.04
CA LEU A 337 18.21 24.96 -22.86
C LEU A 337 18.16 26.28 -22.07
N TYR A 338 17.15 26.47 -21.22
CA TYR A 338 17.03 27.64 -20.35
C TYR A 338 18.20 27.71 -19.35
N ARG A 339 18.53 26.60 -18.69
CA ARG A 339 19.69 26.51 -17.78
C ARG A 339 21.00 26.74 -18.52
N GLY A 340 21.16 26.21 -19.73
CA GLY A 340 22.31 26.46 -20.59
C GLY A 340 22.45 27.93 -21.01
N ALA A 341 21.33 28.62 -21.32
CA ALA A 341 21.31 30.03 -21.66
C ALA A 341 21.65 30.93 -20.46
N GLN A 342 21.14 30.61 -19.26
CA GLN A 342 21.51 31.32 -18.04
C GLN A 342 22.99 31.15 -17.70
N ALA A 343 23.52 29.93 -17.81
CA ALA A 343 24.94 29.65 -17.55
C ALA A 343 25.87 30.40 -18.52
N ARG A 344 25.47 30.56 -19.79
CA ARG A 344 26.23 31.37 -20.77
C ARG A 344 26.15 32.87 -20.48
N ARG A 345 25.01 33.38 -20.02
CA ARG A 345 24.87 34.79 -19.58
C ARG A 345 25.72 35.09 -18.34
N SER A 346 25.83 34.16 -17.40
CA SER A 346 26.68 34.33 -16.19
C SER A 346 28.18 34.24 -16.45
N ARG A 347 28.61 33.72 -17.61
CA ARG A 347 30.04 33.60 -18.01
C ARG A 347 30.50 34.70 -18.97
N GLY A 348 29.59 35.59 -19.37
CA GLY A 348 29.87 36.74 -20.25
C GLY A 348 29.88 38.08 -19.52
N MET A 349 30.04 38.07 -18.19
CA MET A 349 30.35 39.23 -17.35
C MET A 349 31.74 39.08 -16.75
#